data_AF-A0A536STY1-F1
#
_entry.id   AF-A0A536STY1-F1
#
_cell.length_a   1.000
_cell.length_b   1.000
_cell.length_c   1.000
_cell.angle_alpha   90.00
_cell.angle_beta   90.00
_cell.angle_gamma   90.00
#
_symmetry.space_group_name_H-M   'P 1'
#
loop_
_entity.id
_entity.type
_entity.pdbx_description
1 polymer ?
#
loop_
_entity_poly.entity_id
_entity_poly.type
_entity_poly.pdbx_seq_one_letter_code
_entity_poly.pdbx_strand_id
1 'polypeptide(L)'
;MNTRYPGVSLRRWLAPALSVAFLAACDGGPEAKPDGGRRALEQRSEGRLEALRVQVDVARNRLWALHRDGVYVYEITTRRLVGRVVLPEWIIVGEPFNCAPDLALDPSGAAVVSSNARTVLWRLDPERFEVRRGELALDADRDKNVGFTGLAFADGLLFGVDGIHGSLWKIDLAAAKAEKIALSSPLRGACGLVLRRGAAQAAPGLSLALCAFGETRIRRIDVSSDYKRGNVSDGPCP
;
A
#
# COMPACT_ATOMS: atom_id res chain seq x y z
N MET A 1 20.69 -17.46 13.22
CA MET A 1 21.14 -16.12 13.63
C MET A 1 19.91 -15.24 13.77
N ASN A 2 19.53 -14.94 15.01
CA ASN A 2 18.32 -14.21 15.39
C ASN A 2 18.62 -12.71 15.44
N THR A 3 17.76 -11.88 14.84
CA THR A 3 17.68 -10.46 15.17
C THR A 3 16.22 -10.10 15.46
N ARG A 4 16.00 -9.77 16.75
CA ARG A 4 14.74 -9.35 17.35
C ARG A 4 14.46 -7.87 17.07
N TYR A 5 13.19 -7.55 16.86
CA TYR A 5 12.61 -6.21 17.03
C TYR A 5 12.68 -5.76 18.50
N PRO A 6 12.86 -4.46 18.80
CA PRO A 6 12.55 -3.92 20.11
C PRO A 6 11.26 -3.09 20.06
N GLY A 7 10.19 -3.63 20.66
CA GLY A 7 9.12 -2.83 21.24
C GLY A 7 9.32 -2.82 22.76
N VAL A 8 9.41 -1.63 23.37
CA VAL A 8 9.42 -1.48 24.83
C VAL A 8 8.29 -0.55 25.23
N SER A 9 7.25 -1.14 25.83
CA SER A 9 6.19 -0.48 26.60
C SER A 9 6.63 -0.40 28.06
N LEU A 10 6.56 0.79 28.65
CA LEU A 10 6.78 0.97 30.08
C LEU A 10 5.77 1.98 30.70
N ARG A 11 5.00 1.41 31.64
CA ARG A 11 4.59 1.96 32.94
C ARG A 11 3.36 2.86 33.04
N ARG A 12 2.27 2.23 33.52
CA ARG A 12 1.39 2.74 34.60
C ARG A 12 2.24 3.10 35.84
N TRP A 13 1.84 4.15 36.57
CA TRP A 13 1.49 4.16 38.01
C TRP A 13 1.44 5.61 38.56
N LEU A 14 0.33 5.92 39.27
CA LEU A 14 0.12 6.88 40.38
C LEU A 14 0.02 8.41 40.12
N ALA A 15 -1.20 8.92 40.29
CA ALA A 15 -1.51 10.22 40.93
C ALA A 15 -1.31 10.10 42.47
N PRO A 16 -1.35 11.15 43.33
CA PRO A 16 -1.95 12.48 43.15
C PRO A 16 -1.13 13.66 43.75
N ALA A 17 -1.59 14.91 43.56
CA ALA A 17 -1.55 15.96 44.59
C ALA A 17 -2.34 17.21 44.15
N LEU A 18 -3.04 17.77 45.13
CA LEU A 18 -3.87 18.97 45.10
C LEU A 18 -3.03 20.25 45.31
N SER A 19 -3.57 21.35 44.76
CA SER A 19 -3.67 22.69 45.37
C SER A 19 -2.77 23.86 44.95
N VAL A 20 -3.48 25.00 44.93
CA VAL A 20 -3.14 26.42 45.12
C VAL A 20 -2.90 27.28 43.88
N ALA A 21 -3.80 28.27 43.73
CA ALA A 21 -3.78 29.39 42.80
C ALA A 21 -2.91 30.54 43.31
N PHE A 22 -2.34 31.34 42.39
CA PHE A 22 -2.04 32.75 42.61
C PHE A 22 -2.27 33.54 41.31
N LEU A 23 -3.03 34.64 41.44
CA LEU A 23 -3.22 35.68 40.44
C LEU A 23 -2.00 36.59 40.39
N ALA A 24 -1.58 37.02 39.20
CA ALA A 24 -1.02 38.35 38.95
C ALA A 24 -1.14 38.70 37.47
N ALA A 25 -1.77 39.84 37.19
CA ALA A 25 -1.86 40.49 35.89
C ALA A 25 -0.57 41.27 35.58
N CYS A 26 -0.30 41.54 34.29
CA CYS A 26 0.18 42.82 33.76
C CYS A 26 0.29 42.80 32.21
N ASP A 27 -0.41 43.75 31.61
CA ASP A 27 -0.38 44.39 30.27
C ASP A 27 0.69 44.07 29.20
N GLY A 28 0.24 44.18 27.93
CA GLY A 28 1.02 44.78 26.81
C GLY A 28 1.16 43.94 25.52
N GLY A 29 0.53 44.37 24.41
CA GLY A 29 0.60 43.75 23.06
C GLY A 29 1.96 43.89 22.32
N PRO A 30 2.09 43.61 20.99
CA PRO A 30 1.06 43.64 19.93
C PRO A 30 0.95 42.35 19.07
N GLU A 31 -0.04 42.36 18.18
CA GLU A 31 -0.47 41.32 17.24
C GLU A 31 0.65 40.65 16.43
N ALA A 32 0.77 39.32 16.57
CA ALA A 32 1.52 38.47 15.66
C ALA A 32 0.66 38.11 14.44
N LYS A 33 1.07 38.62 13.27
CA LYS A 33 0.52 38.30 11.94
C LYS A 33 0.54 36.78 11.67
N PRO A 34 -0.60 36.09 11.44
CA PRO A 34 -0.61 34.64 11.41
C PRO A 34 -0.60 34.07 9.98
N ASP A 35 0.48 34.27 9.20
CA ASP A 35 0.60 33.61 7.88
C ASP A 35 1.89 32.79 7.68
N GLY A 36 2.92 33.01 8.52
CA GLY A 36 4.17 32.25 8.44
C GLY A 36 4.14 30.89 9.16
N GLY A 37 3.35 30.81 10.24
CA GLY A 37 3.28 29.62 11.10
C GLY A 37 2.59 28.43 10.42
N ARG A 38 1.55 28.67 9.60
CA ARG A 38 0.83 27.59 8.89
C ARG A 38 1.69 26.94 7.80
N ARG A 39 2.39 27.73 6.98
CA ARG A 39 3.32 27.19 5.97
C ARG A 39 4.51 26.46 6.60
N ALA A 40 5.05 26.96 7.72
CA ALA A 40 6.14 26.28 8.43
C ALA A 40 5.68 25.02 9.18
N LEU A 41 4.44 24.97 9.65
CA LEU A 41 3.84 23.74 10.21
C LEU A 41 3.51 22.73 9.11
N GLU A 42 2.97 23.17 7.97
CA GLU A 42 2.71 22.33 6.78
C GLU A 42 4.02 21.76 6.23
N GLN A 43 5.08 22.57 6.10
CA GLN A 43 6.41 22.09 5.69
C GLN A 43 7.08 21.16 6.72
N ARG A 44 6.80 21.34 8.02
CA ARG A 44 7.29 20.44 9.08
C ARG A 44 6.46 19.15 9.21
N SER A 45 5.17 19.18 8.84
CA SER A 45 4.29 18.00 8.87
C SER A 45 4.39 17.16 7.59
N GLU A 46 4.76 17.77 6.46
CA GLU A 46 5.16 17.10 5.22
C GLU A 46 6.38 16.16 5.39
N GLY A 47 7.08 16.24 6.53
CA GLY A 47 8.27 15.44 6.85
C GLY A 47 8.07 14.22 7.74
N ARG A 48 6.85 13.82 8.12
CA ARG A 48 6.68 12.66 9.03
C ARG A 48 5.38 11.88 8.94
N LEU A 49 4.70 11.87 7.79
CA LEU A 49 3.70 10.82 7.57
C LEU A 49 4.45 9.52 7.27
N GLU A 50 4.17 8.47 8.05
CA GLU A 50 4.73 7.15 7.79
C GLU A 50 4.19 6.64 6.46
N ALA A 51 5.08 6.29 5.53
CA ALA A 51 4.67 5.73 4.25
C ALA A 51 4.17 4.30 4.47
N LEU A 52 2.94 4.03 4.01
CA LEU A 52 2.36 2.70 3.98
C LEU A 52 3.08 1.82 2.94
N ARG A 53 3.39 2.40 1.78
CA ARG A 53 4.11 1.74 0.68
C ARG A 53 5.01 2.73 -0.04
N VAL A 54 6.09 2.21 -0.63
CA VAL A 54 7.00 2.98 -1.46
C VAL A 54 7.30 2.19 -2.73
N GLN A 55 7.28 2.89 -3.87
CA GLN A 55 7.71 2.37 -5.16
C GLN A 55 8.72 3.33 -5.80
N VAL A 56 9.69 2.77 -6.52
CA VAL A 56 10.75 3.54 -7.20
C VAL A 56 10.55 3.42 -8.71
N ASP A 57 10.29 4.55 -9.36
CA ASP A 57 10.36 4.69 -10.82
C ASP A 57 11.76 5.21 -11.18
N VAL A 58 12.69 4.28 -11.40
CA VAL A 58 14.07 4.60 -11.78
C VAL A 58 14.13 5.33 -13.11
N ALA A 59 13.26 4.98 -14.07
CA ALA A 59 13.27 5.56 -15.41
C ALA A 59 12.93 7.07 -15.39
N ARG A 60 12.13 7.50 -14.40
CA ARG A 60 11.73 8.90 -14.22
C ARG A 60 12.40 9.60 -13.05
N ASN A 61 13.33 8.93 -12.37
CA ASN A 61 13.95 9.42 -11.14
C ASN A 61 12.93 9.81 -10.05
N ARG A 62 11.86 9.01 -9.89
CA ARG A 62 10.74 9.30 -8.97
C ARG A 62 10.59 8.24 -7.88
N LEU A 63 10.30 8.68 -6.68
CA LEU A 63 9.84 7.86 -5.56
C LEU A 63 8.38 8.16 -5.29
N TRP A 64 7.54 7.14 -5.39
CA TRP A 64 6.11 7.20 -5.06
C TRP A 64 5.91 6.64 -3.66
N ALA A 65 5.30 7.43 -2.78
CA ALA A 65 5.00 7.04 -1.41
C ALA A 65 3.48 7.11 -1.18
N LEU A 66 2.89 5.98 -0.81
CA LEU A 66 1.50 5.91 -0.37
C LEU A 66 1.44 6.21 1.12
N HIS A 67 0.64 7.18 1.51
CA HIS A 67 0.38 7.55 2.89
C HIS A 67 -1.10 7.37 3.22
N ARG A 68 -1.47 7.60 4.48
CA ARG A 68 -2.86 7.48 4.93
C ARG A 68 -3.79 8.52 4.32
N ASP A 69 -3.26 9.64 3.84
CA ASP A 69 -4.03 10.77 3.30
C ASP A 69 -3.86 10.96 1.78
N GLY A 70 -3.04 10.15 1.11
CA GLY A 70 -2.86 10.23 -0.34
C GLY A 70 -1.54 9.66 -0.82
N VAL A 71 -1.20 10.00 -2.07
CA VAL A 71 0.06 9.60 -2.71
C VAL A 71 0.96 10.82 -2.88
N TYR A 72 2.22 10.67 -2.51
CA TYR A 72 3.25 11.68 -2.61
C TYR A 72 4.30 11.20 -3.60
N VAL A 73 4.74 12.08 -4.48
CA VAL A 73 5.75 11.77 -5.51
C VAL A 73 6.91 12.70 -5.32
N TYR A 74 8.10 12.14 -5.12
CA TYR A 74 9.34 12.86 -4.93
C TYR A 74 10.27 12.62 -6.11
N GLU A 75 11.02 13.63 -6.53
CA GLU A 75 12.19 13.42 -7.37
C GLU A 75 13.35 12.98 -6.48
N ILE A 76 14.02 11.89 -6.84
CA ILE A 76 14.92 11.15 -5.94
C ILE A 76 16.20 11.94 -5.67
N THR A 77 16.81 12.51 -6.71
CA THR A 77 18.14 13.15 -6.61
C THR A 77 18.11 14.40 -5.74
N THR A 78 17.11 15.26 -5.92
CA THR A 78 16.91 16.51 -5.18
C THR A 78 16.05 16.34 -3.94
N ARG A 79 15.39 15.17 -3.78
CA ARG A 79 14.43 14.88 -2.71
C ARG A 79 13.25 15.84 -2.68
N ARG A 80 12.97 16.50 -3.80
CA ARG A 80 11.92 17.51 -3.91
C ARG A 80 10.57 16.83 -4.14
N LEU A 81 9.55 17.25 -3.41
CA LEU A 81 8.17 16.88 -3.72
C LEU A 81 7.77 17.44 -5.09
N VAL A 82 7.35 16.56 -6.00
CA VAL A 82 6.91 16.90 -7.36
C VAL A 82 5.42 16.70 -7.58
N GLY A 83 4.75 15.92 -6.74
CA GLY A 83 3.31 15.71 -6.80
C GLY A 83 2.72 15.27 -5.46
N ARG A 84 1.49 15.70 -5.20
CA ARG A 84 0.66 15.21 -4.10
C ARG A 84 -0.75 14.96 -4.65
N VAL A 85 -1.27 13.77 -4.43
CA VAL A 85 -2.56 13.33 -4.95
C VAL A 85 -3.44 12.83 -3.81
N VAL A 86 -4.57 13.50 -3.62
CA VAL A 86 -5.64 13.01 -2.74
C VAL A 86 -6.46 11.99 -3.51
N LEU A 87 -6.64 10.80 -2.93
CA LEU A 87 -7.43 9.75 -3.56
C LEU A 87 -8.93 9.99 -3.25
N PRO A 88 -9.81 10.05 -4.27
CA PRO A 88 -11.24 10.24 -4.04
C PRO A 88 -11.84 9.03 -3.32
N GLU A 89 -12.71 9.28 -2.33
CA GLU A 89 -13.36 8.25 -1.50
C GLU A 89 -12.36 7.31 -0.80
N TRP A 90 -11.20 7.84 -0.43
CA TRP A 90 -10.15 7.07 0.22
C TRP A 90 -10.54 6.60 1.63
N ILE A 91 -10.60 5.28 1.80
CA ILE A 91 -10.90 4.62 3.06
C ILE A 91 -9.90 3.47 3.23
N ILE A 92 -9.24 3.44 4.39
CA ILE A 92 -8.29 2.39 4.76
C ILE A 92 -8.82 1.67 5.99
N VAL A 93 -8.83 0.35 5.95
CA VAL A 93 -8.93 -0.47 7.17
C VAL A 93 -7.54 -0.56 7.78
N GLY A 94 -7.37 -0.01 8.99
CA GLY A 94 -6.09 -0.02 9.69
C GLY A 94 -5.78 -1.34 10.39
N GLU A 95 -4.54 -1.47 10.85
CA GLU A 95 -4.14 -2.53 11.77
C GLU A 95 -4.94 -2.46 13.09
N PRO A 96 -5.18 -3.61 13.76
CA PRO A 96 -4.75 -4.96 13.38
C PRO A 96 -5.69 -5.68 12.40
N PHE A 97 -6.70 -4.99 11.84
CA PHE A 97 -7.80 -5.64 11.12
C PHE A 97 -7.46 -6.07 9.70
N ASN A 98 -6.55 -5.36 9.02
CA ASN A 98 -6.03 -5.78 7.72
C ASN A 98 -4.64 -5.17 7.47
N CYS A 99 -3.90 -5.71 6.51
CA CYS A 99 -2.69 -5.08 5.99
C CYS A 99 -3.05 -3.78 5.27
N ALA A 100 -2.10 -2.85 5.21
CA ALA A 100 -2.24 -1.63 4.43
C ALA A 100 -2.54 -1.91 2.93
N PRO A 101 -3.23 -1.00 2.24
CA PRO A 101 -3.38 -1.04 0.79
C PRO A 101 -2.01 -1.01 0.10
N ASP A 102 -1.99 -1.51 -1.14
CA ASP A 102 -0.76 -1.57 -1.94
C ASP A 102 -0.71 -0.55 -3.09
N LEU A 103 0.52 -0.26 -3.51
CA LEU A 103 0.89 0.63 -4.61
C LEU A 103 1.82 -0.13 -5.56
N ALA A 104 1.47 -0.21 -6.84
CA ALA A 104 2.30 -0.80 -7.89
C ALA A 104 2.47 0.16 -9.07
N LEU A 105 3.61 0.08 -9.76
CA LEU A 105 3.89 0.85 -10.97
C LEU A 105 3.79 -0.06 -12.19
N ASP A 106 3.06 0.39 -13.21
CA ASP A 106 3.07 -0.26 -14.52
C ASP A 106 4.34 0.10 -15.32
N PRO A 107 4.65 -0.58 -16.44
CA PRO A 107 5.82 -0.27 -17.25
C PRO A 107 5.86 1.16 -17.82
N SER A 108 4.70 1.81 -17.93
CA SER A 108 4.60 3.22 -18.34
C SER A 108 4.86 4.19 -17.18
N GLY A 109 5.07 3.70 -15.96
CA GLY A 109 5.25 4.50 -14.74
C GLY A 109 3.95 4.93 -14.08
N ALA A 110 2.79 4.59 -14.65
CA ALA A 110 1.51 4.91 -14.02
C ALA A 110 1.37 4.13 -12.72
N ALA A 111 0.97 4.81 -11.67
CA ALA A 111 0.75 4.19 -10.37
C ALA A 111 -0.66 3.63 -10.27
N VAL A 112 -0.78 2.42 -9.74
CA VAL A 112 -2.05 1.81 -9.35
C VAL A 112 -2.05 1.62 -7.84
N VAL A 113 -3.02 2.24 -7.18
CA VAL A 113 -3.27 2.10 -5.74
C VAL A 113 -4.51 1.24 -5.55
N SER A 114 -4.45 0.32 -4.59
CA SER A 114 -5.59 -0.51 -4.19
C SER A 114 -6.32 0.04 -2.97
N SER A 115 -7.61 -0.30 -2.85
CA SER A 115 -8.28 -0.28 -1.54
C SER A 115 -8.07 -1.62 -0.87
N ASN A 116 -7.78 -1.63 0.43
CA ASN A 116 -7.69 -2.85 1.23
C ASN A 116 -9.04 -3.29 1.83
N ALA A 117 -10.15 -2.68 1.42
CA ALA A 117 -11.48 -2.96 1.96
C ALA A 117 -12.60 -3.04 0.90
N ARG A 118 -12.35 -2.50 -0.30
CA ARG A 118 -13.32 -2.42 -1.40
C ARG A 118 -12.66 -2.84 -2.70
N THR A 119 -13.48 -3.25 -3.66
CA THR A 119 -13.06 -3.62 -5.03
C THR A 119 -12.77 -2.40 -5.89
N VAL A 120 -11.97 -1.47 -5.36
CA VAL A 120 -11.66 -0.18 -5.98
C VAL A 120 -10.16 -0.07 -6.18
N LEU A 121 -9.78 0.42 -7.36
CA LEU A 121 -8.42 0.84 -7.67
C LEU A 121 -8.41 2.32 -8.06
N TRP A 122 -7.29 2.98 -7.81
CA TRP A 122 -6.99 4.30 -8.34
C TRP A 122 -5.79 4.20 -9.27
N ARG A 123 -5.92 4.72 -10.49
CA ARG A 123 -4.81 4.86 -11.43
C ARG A 123 -4.39 6.32 -11.49
N LEU A 124 -3.10 6.57 -11.34
CA LEU A 124 -2.50 7.90 -11.38
C LEU A 124 -1.63 8.03 -12.62
N ASP A 125 -1.84 9.09 -13.38
CA ASP A 125 -0.98 9.44 -14.52
C ASP A 125 0.44 9.77 -14.03
N PRO A 126 1.49 9.23 -14.66
CA PRO A 126 2.85 9.41 -14.17
C PRO A 126 3.33 10.87 -14.24
N GLU A 127 2.86 11.67 -15.20
CA GLU A 127 3.38 13.01 -15.47
C GLU A 127 2.51 14.11 -14.87
N ARG A 128 1.19 13.99 -15.02
CA ARG A 128 0.20 14.98 -14.58
C ARG A 128 -0.35 14.69 -13.19
N PHE A 129 -0.14 13.50 -12.67
CA PHE A 129 -0.68 13.04 -11.39
C PHE A 129 -2.21 13.09 -11.33
N GLU A 130 -2.87 13.04 -12.49
CA GLU A 130 -4.33 12.94 -12.59
C GLU A 130 -4.78 11.57 -12.09
N VAL A 131 -5.78 11.56 -11.20
CA VAL A 131 -6.30 10.33 -10.59
C VAL A 131 -7.61 9.89 -11.24
N ARG A 132 -7.68 8.60 -11.57
CA ARG A 132 -8.91 7.94 -12.02
C ARG A 132 -9.26 6.79 -11.07
N ARG A 133 -10.44 6.88 -10.45
CA ARG A 133 -11.02 5.80 -9.65
C ARG A 133 -11.73 4.80 -10.57
N GLY A 134 -11.55 3.51 -10.34
CA GLY A 134 -12.25 2.44 -11.03
C GLY A 134 -12.73 1.38 -10.06
N GLU A 135 -13.99 0.99 -10.18
CA GLU A 135 -14.54 -0.18 -9.48
C GLU A 135 -14.36 -1.42 -10.35
N LEU A 136 -13.97 -2.52 -9.71
CA LEU A 136 -13.76 -3.80 -10.39
C LEU A 136 -15.00 -4.67 -10.28
N ALA A 137 -15.45 -5.20 -11.41
CA ALA A 137 -16.43 -6.28 -11.45
C ALA A 137 -15.72 -7.62 -11.17
N LEU A 138 -16.16 -8.33 -10.13
CA LEU A 138 -15.63 -9.65 -9.78
C LEU A 138 -16.36 -10.77 -10.54
N ASP A 139 -15.61 -11.76 -11.02
CA ASP A 139 -16.19 -12.98 -11.62
C ASP A 139 -16.75 -13.95 -10.57
N ALA A 140 -16.17 -13.97 -9.37
CA ALA A 140 -16.53 -14.79 -8.23
C ALA A 140 -16.59 -13.96 -6.94
N ASP A 141 -17.06 -14.54 -5.82
CA ASP A 141 -17.10 -13.87 -4.51
C ASP A 141 -17.76 -12.47 -4.51
N ARG A 142 -18.78 -12.27 -5.36
CA ARG A 142 -19.48 -10.98 -5.54
C ARG A 142 -20.22 -10.51 -4.28
N ASP A 143 -20.44 -11.43 -3.36
CA ASP A 143 -21.06 -11.23 -2.05
C ASP A 143 -20.06 -10.79 -0.97
N LYS A 144 -18.75 -10.74 -1.28
CA LYS A 144 -17.69 -10.40 -0.33
C LYS A 144 -17.12 -9.01 -0.57
N ASN A 145 -16.70 -8.37 0.51
CA ASN A 145 -15.90 -7.16 0.47
C ASN A 145 -14.44 -7.51 0.16
N VAL A 146 -14.11 -7.62 -1.12
CA VAL A 146 -12.73 -7.90 -1.57
C VAL A 146 -11.96 -6.59 -1.65
N GLY A 147 -10.83 -6.52 -0.96
CA GLY A 147 -9.85 -5.44 -1.05
C GLY A 147 -8.44 -6.01 -1.16
N PHE A 148 -7.56 -5.32 -1.87
CA PHE A 148 -6.22 -5.82 -2.16
C PHE A 148 -5.18 -5.21 -1.22
N THR A 149 -4.30 -6.08 -0.73
CA THR A 149 -3.21 -5.77 0.19
C THR A 149 -1.84 -6.00 -0.43
N GLY A 150 -1.80 -6.54 -1.65
CA GLY A 150 -0.62 -6.70 -2.48
C GLY A 150 -0.98 -6.65 -3.96
N LEU A 151 -0.17 -5.97 -4.76
CA LEU A 151 -0.32 -5.77 -6.20
C LEU A 151 0.99 -6.12 -6.91
N ALA A 152 0.92 -6.83 -8.05
CA ALA A 152 2.08 -7.09 -8.88
C ALA A 152 1.73 -7.07 -10.37
N PHE A 153 2.51 -6.35 -11.17
CA PHE A 153 2.42 -6.44 -12.62
C PHE A 153 3.24 -7.62 -13.16
N ALA A 154 2.65 -8.39 -14.06
CA ALA A 154 3.32 -9.46 -14.79
C ALA A 154 2.59 -9.74 -16.12
N ASP A 155 3.34 -10.02 -17.18
CA ASP A 155 2.78 -10.33 -18.51
C ASP A 155 1.74 -9.31 -19.02
N GLY A 156 1.92 -8.03 -18.70
CA GLY A 156 0.98 -6.96 -19.07
C GLY A 156 -0.34 -6.94 -18.27
N LEU A 157 -0.48 -7.84 -17.31
CA LEU A 157 -1.63 -7.95 -16.40
C LEU A 157 -1.27 -7.46 -15.00
N LEU A 158 -2.28 -7.07 -14.24
CA LEU A 158 -2.16 -6.79 -12.82
C LEU A 158 -2.66 -8.01 -12.03
N PHE A 159 -1.93 -8.38 -10.98
CA PHE A 159 -2.36 -9.38 -10.02
C PHE A 159 -2.58 -8.72 -8.67
N GLY A 160 -3.63 -9.14 -7.96
CA GLY A 160 -3.97 -8.63 -6.64
C GLY A 160 -4.22 -9.75 -5.64
N VAL A 161 -3.71 -9.61 -4.43
CA VAL A 161 -4.02 -10.51 -3.31
C VAL A 161 -4.93 -9.82 -2.32
N ASP A 162 -5.99 -10.52 -1.91
CA ASP A 162 -6.84 -10.14 -0.79
C ASP A 162 -6.36 -10.87 0.47
N GLY A 163 -5.73 -10.13 1.37
CA GLY A 163 -5.19 -10.66 2.62
C GLY A 163 -6.24 -11.24 3.58
N ILE A 164 -7.48 -10.77 3.55
CA ILE A 164 -8.55 -11.23 4.47
C ILE A 164 -9.04 -12.60 4.03
N HIS A 165 -9.45 -12.71 2.76
CA HIS A 165 -10.01 -13.95 2.22
C HIS A 165 -8.93 -14.92 1.73
N GLY A 166 -7.70 -14.44 1.55
CA GLY A 166 -6.57 -15.23 1.06
C GLY A 166 -6.72 -15.63 -0.41
N SER A 167 -7.39 -14.82 -1.21
CA SER A 167 -7.62 -15.05 -2.64
C SER A 167 -6.62 -14.29 -3.50
N LEU A 168 -6.29 -14.85 -4.66
CA LEU A 168 -5.48 -14.21 -5.70
C LEU A 168 -6.35 -13.91 -6.90
N TRP A 169 -6.13 -12.76 -7.52
CA TRP A 169 -6.93 -12.24 -8.61
C TRP A 169 -6.06 -11.79 -9.76
N LYS A 170 -6.47 -12.10 -10.98
CA LYS A 170 -6.00 -11.47 -12.22
C LYS A 170 -6.91 -10.27 -12.49
N ILE A 171 -6.34 -9.10 -12.69
CA ILE A 171 -7.05 -7.83 -12.84
C ILE A 171 -6.76 -7.28 -14.24
N ASP A 172 -7.83 -7.10 -15.00
CA ASP A 172 -7.82 -6.35 -16.25
C ASP A 172 -8.25 -4.91 -15.96
N LEU A 173 -7.27 -4.00 -15.99
CA LEU A 173 -7.48 -2.59 -15.73
C LEU A 173 -8.29 -1.89 -16.84
N ALA A 174 -8.21 -2.36 -18.08
CA ALA A 174 -8.95 -1.77 -19.20
C ALA A 174 -10.41 -2.19 -19.17
N ALA A 175 -10.68 -3.46 -18.86
CA ALA A 175 -12.03 -3.99 -18.73
C ALA A 175 -12.69 -3.72 -17.37
N ALA A 176 -11.94 -3.19 -16.40
CA ALA A 176 -12.36 -3.01 -15.00
C ALA A 176 -12.92 -4.32 -14.40
N LYS A 177 -12.20 -5.43 -14.60
CA LYS A 177 -12.60 -6.77 -14.16
C LYS A 177 -11.52 -7.43 -13.33
N ALA A 178 -11.94 -8.21 -12.34
CA ALA A 178 -11.04 -9.11 -11.61
C ALA A 178 -11.57 -10.54 -11.69
N GLU A 179 -10.68 -11.44 -12.11
CA GLU A 179 -10.95 -12.87 -12.21
C GLU A 179 -10.18 -13.62 -11.12
N LYS A 180 -10.90 -14.44 -10.35
CA LYS A 180 -10.30 -15.20 -9.25
C LYS A 180 -9.46 -16.36 -9.78
N ILE A 181 -8.25 -16.49 -9.24
CA ILE A 181 -7.35 -17.62 -9.49
C ILE A 181 -7.59 -18.67 -8.42
N ALA A 182 -7.88 -19.90 -8.84
CA ALA A 182 -8.07 -21.02 -7.92
C ALA A 182 -6.72 -21.44 -7.31
N LEU A 183 -6.58 -21.29 -6.00
CA LEU A 183 -5.35 -21.60 -5.28
C LEU A 183 -5.40 -22.97 -4.60
N SER A 184 -4.27 -23.69 -4.57
CA SER A 184 -4.15 -24.95 -3.81
C SER A 184 -4.23 -24.75 -2.29
N SER A 185 -3.90 -23.56 -1.79
CA SER A 185 -4.16 -23.14 -0.40
C SER A 185 -4.34 -21.62 -0.30
N PRO A 186 -5.08 -21.09 0.70
CA PRO A 186 -5.38 -19.67 0.77
C PRO A 186 -4.20 -18.82 1.28
N LEU A 187 -4.07 -17.60 0.75
CA LEU A 187 -3.02 -16.62 1.07
C LEU A 187 -3.39 -15.69 2.25
N ARG A 188 -4.11 -16.19 3.27
CA ARG A 188 -4.56 -15.34 4.40
C ARG A 188 -3.39 -14.62 5.07
N GLY A 189 -3.57 -13.34 5.36
CA GLY A 189 -2.55 -12.47 5.96
C GLY A 189 -1.43 -12.05 5.01
N ALA A 190 -1.58 -12.23 3.69
CA ALA A 190 -0.65 -11.65 2.73
C ALA A 190 -0.82 -10.12 2.68
N CYS A 191 0.27 -9.40 2.93
CA CYS A 191 0.40 -7.95 2.95
C CYS A 191 1.22 -7.40 1.77
N GLY A 192 1.60 -8.23 0.81
CA GLY A 192 2.36 -7.79 -0.35
C GLY A 192 2.44 -8.89 -1.40
N LEU A 193 2.67 -8.50 -2.64
CA LEU A 193 2.80 -9.40 -3.78
C LEU A 193 3.93 -8.91 -4.68
N VAL A 194 4.83 -9.79 -5.09
CA VAL A 194 5.86 -9.45 -6.08
C VAL A 194 5.97 -10.54 -7.14
N LEU A 195 6.33 -10.13 -8.35
CA LEU A 195 6.71 -11.05 -9.42
C LEU A 195 8.11 -11.61 -9.15
N ARG A 196 8.23 -12.94 -9.15
CA ARG A 196 9.53 -13.60 -9.14
C ARG A 196 10.06 -13.72 -10.57
N ARG A 197 11.01 -12.85 -10.92
CA ARG A 197 11.70 -12.89 -12.22
C ARG A 197 12.54 -14.18 -12.34
N GLY A 198 12.54 -14.80 -13.53
CA GLY A 198 13.36 -15.98 -13.83
C GLY A 198 12.81 -17.35 -13.38
N ALA A 199 11.58 -17.42 -12.86
CA ALA A 199 10.98 -18.68 -12.41
C ALA A 199 10.15 -19.42 -13.49
N ALA A 200 9.71 -18.70 -14.54
CA ALA A 200 8.82 -19.24 -15.58
C ALA A 200 9.49 -20.28 -16.51
N GLN A 201 10.82 -20.45 -16.45
CA GLN A 201 11.55 -21.32 -17.37
C GLN A 201 11.64 -22.81 -16.96
N ALA A 202 11.12 -23.22 -15.80
CA ALA A 202 11.45 -24.54 -15.24
C ALA A 202 10.38 -25.63 -15.36
N ALA A 203 9.11 -25.33 -15.65
CA ALA A 203 8.08 -26.37 -15.74
C ALA A 203 7.06 -26.12 -16.86
N PRO A 204 6.71 -27.14 -17.68
CA PRO A 204 5.65 -27.03 -18.67
C PRO A 204 4.33 -26.57 -18.05
N GLY A 205 3.67 -25.57 -18.66
CA GLY A 205 2.35 -25.09 -18.25
C GLY A 205 2.32 -23.97 -17.20
N LEU A 206 3.47 -23.55 -16.66
CA LEU A 206 3.58 -22.37 -15.79
C LEU A 206 3.77 -21.10 -16.61
N SER A 207 3.04 -20.04 -16.27
CA SER A 207 3.27 -18.70 -16.85
C SER A 207 4.30 -17.92 -16.05
N LEU A 208 4.14 -17.91 -14.74
CA LEU A 208 4.87 -17.04 -13.83
C LEU A 208 4.85 -17.58 -12.42
N ALA A 209 5.74 -17.05 -11.59
CA ALA A 209 5.70 -17.26 -10.15
C ALA A 209 5.57 -15.92 -9.42
N LEU A 210 4.65 -15.85 -8.47
CA LEU A 210 4.48 -14.72 -7.56
C LEU A 210 4.97 -15.10 -6.16
N CYS A 211 5.28 -14.08 -5.38
CA CYS A 211 5.64 -14.21 -3.98
C CYS A 211 4.72 -13.33 -3.15
N ALA A 212 3.95 -13.96 -2.26
CA ALA A 212 3.07 -13.27 -1.32
C ALA A 212 3.75 -13.19 0.05
N PHE A 213 3.96 -11.98 0.53
CA PHE A 213 4.57 -11.72 1.84
C PHE A 213 3.47 -11.46 2.86
N GLY A 214 3.52 -12.11 4.01
CA GLY A 214 2.75 -11.75 5.19
C GLY A 214 3.68 -11.49 6.37
N GLU A 215 3.12 -11.13 7.51
CA GLU A 215 3.89 -10.77 8.72
C GLU A 215 4.84 -11.89 9.17
N THR A 216 4.42 -13.15 9.03
CA THR A 216 5.16 -14.33 9.56
C THR A 216 5.59 -15.32 8.50
N ARG A 217 5.12 -15.18 7.25
CA ARG A 217 5.31 -16.19 6.20
C ARG A 217 5.46 -15.53 4.83
N ILE A 218 6.31 -16.13 4.01
CA ILE A 218 6.41 -15.82 2.59
C ILE A 218 6.01 -17.08 1.83
N ARG A 219 5.10 -16.94 0.87
CA ARG A 219 4.57 -18.05 0.09
C ARG A 219 4.81 -17.80 -1.40
N ARG A 220 5.31 -18.81 -2.10
CA ARG A 220 5.43 -18.82 -3.54
C ARG A 220 4.11 -19.29 -4.15
N ILE A 221 3.69 -18.65 -5.24
CA ILE A 221 2.54 -19.06 -6.04
C ILE A 221 3.01 -19.30 -7.47
N ASP A 222 2.99 -20.55 -7.91
CA ASP A 222 3.23 -20.91 -9.30
C ASP A 222 1.90 -20.89 -10.06
N VAL A 223 1.75 -19.91 -10.95
CA VAL A 223 0.50 -19.63 -11.68
C VAL A 223 0.53 -20.32 -13.04
N SER A 224 -0.56 -21.02 -13.38
CA SER A 224 -0.72 -21.66 -14.68
C SER A 224 -0.78 -20.65 -15.82
N SER A 225 -0.38 -21.07 -17.02
CA SER A 225 -0.41 -20.28 -18.27
C SER A 225 -1.81 -19.76 -18.66
N ASP A 226 -2.89 -20.42 -18.24
CA ASP A 226 -4.27 -19.94 -18.42
C ASP A 226 -4.70 -18.91 -17.35
N TYR A 227 -3.83 -18.64 -16.37
CA TYR A 227 -4.08 -17.82 -15.19
C TYR A 227 -5.33 -18.21 -14.39
N LYS A 228 -5.76 -19.47 -14.46
CA LYS A 228 -6.94 -19.97 -13.73
C LYS A 228 -6.57 -20.71 -12.44
N ARG A 229 -5.34 -21.20 -12.32
CA ARG A 229 -4.88 -21.97 -11.15
C ARG A 229 -3.54 -21.45 -10.62
N GLY A 230 -3.33 -21.57 -9.31
CA GLY A 230 -2.07 -21.25 -8.65
C GLY A 230 -1.71 -22.29 -7.59
N ASN A 231 -0.53 -22.91 -7.71
CA ASN A 231 -0.02 -23.79 -6.67
C ASN A 231 0.76 -22.98 -5.63
N VAL A 232 0.30 -22.99 -4.39
CA VAL A 232 0.93 -22.28 -3.27
C VAL A 232 1.88 -23.24 -2.54
N SER A 233 3.12 -22.80 -2.33
CA SER A 233 4.13 -23.55 -1.59
C SER A 233 4.93 -22.65 -0.65
N ASP A 234 5.40 -23.24 0.45
CA ASP A 234 6.42 -22.64 1.30
C ASP A 234 7.77 -22.91 0.62
N GLY A 235 8.20 -21.96 -0.22
CA GLY A 235 9.41 -22.07 -1.02
C GLY A 235 10.17 -20.74 -1.07
N PRO A 236 11.42 -20.75 -1.56
CA PRO A 236 12.22 -19.53 -1.59
C PRO A 236 11.59 -18.49 -2.50
N CYS A 237 11.28 -17.35 -1.90
CA CYS A 237 10.98 -16.09 -2.56
C CYS A 237 12.19 -15.18 -2.37
N PRO A 238 12.69 -14.53 -3.44
CA PRO A 238 13.82 -13.61 -3.36
C PRO A 238 13.45 -12.32 -2.61
#